data_AF-A0A2R6NM86-F1
#
_entry.id   AF-A0A2R6NM86-F1
#
_cell.length_a   1.000
_cell.length_b   1.000
_cell.length_c   1.000
_cell.angle_alpha   90.00
_cell.angle_beta   90.00
_cell.angle_gamma   90.00
#
_symmetry.space_group_name_H-M   'P 1'
#
loop_
_entity.id
_entity.type
_entity.pdbx_description
1 polymer ?
#
loop_
_entity_poly.entity_id
_entity_poly.type
_entity_poly.pdbx_seq_one_letter_code
_entity_poly.pdbx_strand_id
1 'polypeptide(L)'
;MNLIDGSLFKVIDKETEERRASVSVPGRLVPRGRKRVAYRKMVMGLAYLGLFVVMGGQYNFGIATQDWFPKKSLIYRVAIFQICGFLERSKYYAIWTLTEGASILTGLGFTGFSPSGATRWDGAANVIVGTIEFAPNMKVLLDSWNMKTNVWLRECVYKRVTPKGKKPGFRSSMITFATSAFWHGIAGGYYLTFLFGGFVQTVGRLCRSHIRPLFLPATYVASRTAPPPPQTFIKRVYDLVGTLTCILILNYLAAPFMLLTWHDSILGWSRLAWYGHVMIVSAMAFFYGGGTGFLKRIQAARVKKAGVGKSETNGNGTPSGATTPNLVQTLPPLDDVAKEMEKTKFMRNLN
;
A
#
# COMPACT_ATOMS: atom_id res chain seq x y z
N MET A 1 -5.69 9.37 -31.51
CA MET A 1 -6.25 8.24 -32.30
C MET A 1 -7.32 7.47 -31.53
N ASN A 2 -7.08 7.03 -30.29
CA ASN A 2 -8.00 6.18 -29.50
C ASN A 2 -9.48 6.66 -29.36
N LEU A 3 -9.73 7.97 -29.31
CA LEU A 3 -11.10 8.53 -29.28
C LEU A 3 -11.82 8.43 -30.64
N ILE A 4 -11.05 8.42 -31.72
CA ILE A 4 -11.51 8.46 -33.11
C ILE A 4 -11.76 7.03 -33.61
N ASP A 5 -10.84 6.09 -33.32
CA ASP A 5 -10.96 4.68 -33.74
C ASP A 5 -11.72 3.78 -32.74
N GLY A 6 -11.84 4.24 -31.49
CA GLY A 6 -12.53 3.51 -30.42
C GLY A 6 -11.86 2.19 -29.99
N SER A 7 -10.68 1.89 -30.48
CA SER A 7 -9.95 0.63 -30.25
C SER A 7 -9.76 0.32 -28.77
N LEU A 8 -9.44 1.35 -27.97
CA LEU A 8 -9.28 1.24 -26.51
C LEU A 8 -10.56 0.75 -25.81
N PHE A 9 -11.74 0.99 -26.39
CA PHE A 9 -13.03 0.60 -25.82
C PHE A 9 -13.54 -0.75 -26.35
N LYS A 10 -12.83 -1.34 -27.32
CA LYS A 10 -13.15 -2.64 -27.94
C LYS A 10 -12.50 -3.83 -27.25
N VAL A 11 -11.49 -3.60 -26.40
CA VAL A 11 -10.74 -4.66 -25.72
C VAL A 11 -11.51 -5.12 -24.48
N ILE A 12 -12.56 -5.93 -24.64
CA ILE A 12 -13.26 -6.50 -23.48
C ILE A 12 -13.85 -7.90 -23.75
N ASP A 13 -13.77 -8.78 -22.77
CA ASP A 13 -14.24 -10.18 -22.78
C ASP A 13 -15.74 -10.34 -23.11
N LYS A 14 -16.17 -11.55 -23.52
CA LYS A 14 -17.56 -11.89 -23.92
C LYS A 14 -18.64 -11.41 -22.94
N GLU A 15 -18.45 -11.56 -21.63
CA GLU A 15 -19.41 -11.09 -20.60
C GLU A 15 -19.58 -9.57 -20.61
N THR A 16 -18.57 -8.85 -21.10
CA THR A 16 -18.59 -7.40 -21.17
C THR A 16 -19.07 -6.88 -22.52
N GLU A 17 -19.09 -7.68 -23.58
CA GLU A 17 -19.69 -7.31 -24.86
C GLU A 17 -21.21 -7.11 -24.75
N GLU A 18 -21.90 -7.98 -24.00
CA GLU A 18 -23.34 -7.81 -23.69
C GLU A 18 -23.59 -6.53 -22.86
N ARG A 19 -22.72 -6.25 -21.88
CA ARG A 19 -22.79 -5.01 -21.07
C ARG A 19 -22.40 -3.77 -21.88
N ARG A 20 -21.50 -3.92 -22.84
CA ARG A 20 -21.08 -2.85 -23.75
C ARG A 20 -22.23 -2.51 -24.69
N ALA A 21 -22.97 -3.48 -25.20
CA ALA A 21 -24.15 -3.26 -26.03
C ALA A 21 -25.21 -2.40 -25.32
N SER A 22 -25.48 -2.66 -24.02
CA SER A 22 -26.47 -1.90 -23.24
C SER A 22 -26.06 -0.47 -22.86
N VAL A 23 -24.75 -0.16 -22.85
CA VAL A 23 -24.21 1.15 -22.43
C VAL A 23 -23.62 1.95 -23.60
N SER A 24 -23.40 1.32 -24.75
CA SER A 24 -22.98 1.98 -25.99
C SER A 24 -24.11 2.85 -26.54
N VAL A 25 -23.76 4.02 -27.09
CA VAL A 25 -24.71 4.81 -27.88
C VAL A 25 -24.58 4.34 -29.32
N PRO A 26 -25.67 3.96 -30.01
CA PRO A 26 -25.62 3.66 -31.44
C PRO A 26 -24.88 4.77 -32.20
N GLY A 27 -23.83 4.42 -32.94
CA GLY A 27 -22.99 5.37 -33.68
C GLY A 27 -21.89 6.08 -32.88
N ARG A 28 -21.67 5.79 -31.59
CA ARG A 28 -20.53 6.33 -30.82
C ARG A 28 -19.63 5.23 -30.25
N LEU A 29 -18.34 5.39 -30.51
CA LEU A 29 -17.29 4.49 -30.04
C LEU A 29 -16.92 4.67 -28.56
N VAL A 30 -17.30 5.81 -27.96
CA VAL A 30 -16.91 6.18 -26.59
C VAL A 30 -17.99 5.80 -25.58
N PRO A 31 -17.66 5.08 -24.49
CA PRO A 31 -18.61 4.68 -23.46
C PRO A 31 -19.35 5.85 -22.77
N ARG A 32 -20.63 5.65 -22.42
CA ARG A 32 -21.45 6.62 -21.67
C ARG A 32 -20.85 6.95 -20.31
N GLY A 33 -21.07 8.18 -19.83
CA GLY A 33 -20.67 8.62 -18.49
C GLY A 33 -19.24 9.15 -18.36
N ARG A 34 -18.40 9.07 -19.41
CA ARG A 34 -17.03 9.61 -19.43
C ARG A 34 -16.93 11.07 -18.95
N LYS A 35 -17.72 11.98 -19.55
CA LYS A 35 -17.72 13.40 -19.19
C LYS A 35 -18.10 13.62 -17.71
N ARG A 36 -19.07 12.85 -17.21
CA ARG A 36 -19.50 12.90 -15.80
C ARG A 36 -18.34 12.50 -14.86
N VAL A 37 -17.62 11.42 -15.19
CA VAL A 37 -16.46 10.98 -14.39
C VAL A 37 -15.33 12.02 -14.45
N ALA A 38 -15.01 12.54 -15.64
CA ALA A 38 -14.00 13.58 -15.83
C ALA A 38 -14.33 14.85 -15.02
N TYR A 39 -15.55 15.38 -15.12
CA TYR A 39 -15.94 16.58 -14.38
C TYR A 39 -16.03 16.34 -12.87
N ARG A 40 -16.39 15.14 -12.41
CA ARG A 40 -16.31 14.81 -10.99
C ARG A 40 -14.87 14.89 -10.47
N LYS A 41 -13.90 14.37 -11.24
CA LYS A 41 -12.47 14.49 -10.92
C LYS A 41 -12.02 15.96 -10.94
N MET A 42 -12.48 16.74 -11.92
CA MET A 42 -12.22 18.18 -11.97
C MET A 42 -12.70 18.90 -10.70
N VAL A 43 -13.97 18.70 -10.29
CA VAL A 43 -14.54 19.31 -9.09
C VAL A 43 -13.78 18.88 -7.83
N MET A 44 -13.46 17.59 -7.69
CA MET A 44 -12.66 17.09 -6.56
C MET A 44 -11.26 17.75 -6.53
N GLY A 45 -10.59 17.82 -7.68
CA GLY A 45 -9.27 18.44 -7.81
C GLY A 45 -9.30 19.94 -7.47
N LEU A 46 -10.31 20.68 -7.93
CA LEU A 46 -10.52 22.08 -7.59
C LEU A 46 -10.82 22.28 -6.10
N ALA A 47 -11.58 21.38 -5.47
CA ALA A 47 -11.84 21.44 -4.04
C ALA A 47 -10.54 21.26 -3.21
N TYR A 48 -9.68 20.31 -3.59
CA TYR A 48 -8.36 20.16 -2.96
C TYR A 48 -7.44 21.35 -3.23
N LEU A 49 -7.50 21.94 -4.44
CA LEU A 49 -6.73 23.13 -4.77
C LEU A 49 -7.14 24.32 -3.90
N GLY A 50 -8.46 24.57 -3.78
CA GLY A 50 -8.99 25.62 -2.92
C GLY A 50 -8.58 25.42 -1.46
N LEU A 51 -8.66 24.18 -0.96
CA LEU A 51 -8.19 23.84 0.38
C LEU A 51 -6.70 24.18 0.57
N PHE A 52 -5.84 23.81 -0.38
CA PHE A 52 -4.41 24.12 -0.31
C PHE A 52 -4.14 25.62 -0.36
N VAL A 53 -4.78 26.36 -1.27
CA VAL A 53 -4.56 27.80 -1.43
C VAL A 53 -4.98 28.57 -0.18
N VAL A 54 -6.10 28.20 0.45
CA VAL A 54 -6.62 28.89 1.63
C VAL A 54 -5.83 28.53 2.89
N MET A 55 -5.50 27.24 3.07
CA MET A 55 -4.99 26.74 4.36
C MET A 55 -3.49 26.41 4.36
N GLY A 56 -2.88 26.17 3.20
CA GLY A 56 -1.52 25.65 3.08
C GLY A 56 -0.43 26.61 3.59
N GLY A 57 -0.67 27.92 3.49
CA GLY A 57 0.25 28.93 4.04
C GLY A 57 0.33 28.91 5.57
N GLN A 58 -0.78 28.63 6.25
CA GLN A 58 -0.85 28.60 7.72
C GLN A 58 -0.46 27.23 8.29
N TYR A 59 -0.81 26.15 7.60
CA TYR A 59 -0.68 24.78 8.10
C TYR A 59 0.21 23.95 7.16
N ASN A 60 1.51 24.21 7.24
CA ASN A 60 2.56 23.46 6.55
C ASN A 60 3.59 22.94 7.55
N PHE A 61 4.51 22.07 7.12
CA PHE A 61 5.54 21.53 8.01
C PHE A 61 6.56 22.59 8.47
N GLY A 62 6.64 23.74 7.79
CA GLY A 62 7.49 24.87 8.18
C GLY A 62 7.15 25.43 9.58
N ILE A 63 5.96 25.16 10.12
CA ILE A 63 5.64 25.53 11.51
C ILE A 63 6.63 24.90 12.51
N ALA A 64 7.22 23.75 12.18
CA ALA A 64 8.17 23.09 13.05
C ALA A 64 9.50 23.83 13.18
N THR A 65 9.82 24.82 12.34
CA THR A 65 11.04 25.63 12.48
C THR A 65 10.81 26.90 13.30
N GLN A 66 9.55 27.25 13.56
CA GLN A 66 9.17 28.48 14.26
C GLN A 66 9.42 28.40 15.77
N ASP A 67 9.83 29.50 16.40
CA ASP A 67 10.21 29.53 17.84
C ASP A 67 9.05 29.28 18.80
N TRP A 68 7.82 29.53 18.37
CA TRP A 68 6.64 29.27 19.18
C TRP A 68 6.32 27.76 19.27
N PHE A 69 6.71 26.98 18.26
CA PHE A 69 6.36 25.57 18.15
C PHE A 69 6.86 24.72 19.33
N PRO A 70 8.15 24.77 19.73
CA PRO A 70 8.64 23.98 20.87
C PRO A 70 8.04 24.39 22.22
N LYS A 71 7.45 25.58 22.34
CA LYS A 71 6.76 26.04 23.56
C LYS A 71 5.40 25.35 23.77
N LYS A 72 4.89 24.63 22.76
CA LYS A 72 3.64 23.86 22.85
C LYS A 72 3.90 22.44 23.37
N SER A 73 2.87 21.84 23.98
CA SER A 73 2.94 20.45 24.45
C SER A 73 3.26 19.49 23.30
N LEU A 74 3.86 18.34 23.62
CA LEU A 74 4.16 17.32 22.60
C LEU A 74 2.88 16.85 21.88
N ILE A 75 1.78 16.67 22.61
CA ILE A 75 0.49 16.26 22.04
C ILE A 75 0.01 17.30 21.02
N TYR A 76 0.08 18.59 21.36
CA TYR A 76 -0.28 19.65 20.42
C TYR A 76 0.58 19.58 19.15
N ARG A 77 1.90 19.46 19.31
CA ARG A 77 2.86 19.39 18.20
C ARG A 77 2.60 18.19 17.28
N VAL A 78 2.27 17.03 17.85
CA VAL A 78 1.91 15.83 17.07
C VAL A 78 0.58 16.00 16.35
N ALA A 79 -0.43 16.56 17.03
CA ALA A 79 -1.77 16.75 16.48
C ALA A 79 -1.77 17.75 15.31
N ILE A 80 -1.13 18.91 15.48
CA ILE A 80 -1.05 19.93 14.41
C ILE A 80 -0.29 19.40 13.19
N PHE A 81 0.73 18.54 13.40
CA PHE A 81 1.44 17.87 12.31
C PHE A 81 0.54 16.97 11.47
N GLN A 82 -0.52 16.39 12.04
CA GLN A 82 -1.47 15.59 11.27
C GLN A 82 -2.28 16.46 10.31
N ILE A 83 -2.67 17.65 10.77
CA ILE A 83 -3.37 18.66 9.98
C ILE A 83 -2.46 19.18 8.86
N CYS A 84 -1.22 19.58 9.20
CA CYS A 84 -0.22 20.04 8.22
C CYS A 84 0.03 18.98 7.14
N GLY A 85 0.18 17.72 7.53
CA GLY A 85 0.43 16.65 6.57
C GLY A 85 -0.70 16.46 5.56
N PHE A 86 -1.96 16.49 6.02
CA PHE A 86 -3.11 16.41 5.12
C PHE A 86 -3.17 17.61 4.16
N LEU A 87 -2.98 18.82 4.68
CA LEU A 87 -3.03 20.04 3.88
C LEU A 87 -1.88 20.12 2.87
N GLU A 88 -0.68 19.68 3.24
CA GLU A 88 0.45 19.58 2.32
C GLU A 88 0.23 18.52 1.23
N ARG A 89 -0.45 17.41 1.55
CA ARG A 89 -0.85 16.43 0.53
C ARG A 89 -1.91 16.97 -0.42
N SER A 90 -2.78 17.88 0.03
CA SER A 90 -3.90 18.36 -0.77
C SER A 90 -3.48 19.00 -2.11
N LYS A 91 -2.30 19.63 -2.21
CA LYS A 91 -1.78 20.13 -3.50
C LYS A 91 -1.48 19.02 -4.51
N TYR A 92 -1.01 17.87 -4.03
CA TYR A 92 -0.77 16.69 -4.86
C TYR A 92 -2.10 16.03 -5.25
N TYR A 93 -3.06 15.98 -4.32
CA TYR A 93 -4.43 15.53 -4.63
C TYR A 93 -5.08 16.40 -5.68
N ALA A 94 -4.92 17.71 -5.59
CA ALA A 94 -5.43 18.66 -6.57
C ALA A 94 -4.86 18.38 -7.96
N ILE A 95 -3.54 18.51 -8.12
CA ILE A 95 -2.92 18.43 -9.45
C ILE A 95 -3.12 17.06 -10.09
N TRP A 96 -2.93 15.96 -9.36
CA TRP A 96 -3.05 14.62 -9.94
C TRP A 96 -4.50 14.24 -10.24
N THR A 97 -5.47 14.69 -9.44
CA THR A 97 -6.90 14.45 -9.74
C THR A 97 -7.37 15.29 -10.91
N LEU A 98 -6.88 16.53 -11.06
CA LEU A 98 -7.15 17.38 -12.23
C LEU A 98 -6.58 16.75 -13.51
N THR A 99 -5.32 16.31 -13.49
CA THR A 99 -4.68 15.64 -14.62
C THR A 99 -5.40 14.34 -14.99
N GLU A 100 -5.86 13.57 -14.00
CA GLU A 100 -6.69 12.39 -14.24
C GLU A 100 -8.00 12.78 -14.93
N GLY A 101 -8.72 13.80 -14.45
CA GLY A 101 -9.94 14.31 -15.07
C GLY A 101 -9.73 14.75 -16.52
N ALA A 102 -8.66 15.48 -16.79
CA ALA A 102 -8.28 15.90 -18.15
C ALA A 102 -7.99 14.70 -19.06
N SER A 103 -7.27 13.69 -18.55
CA SER A 103 -6.99 12.45 -19.30
C SER A 103 -8.26 11.69 -19.65
N ILE A 104 -9.21 11.59 -18.71
CA ILE A 104 -10.52 10.96 -18.95
C ILE A 104 -11.32 11.76 -19.99
N LEU A 105 -11.25 13.09 -19.94
CA LEU A 105 -11.90 13.97 -20.91
C LEU A 105 -11.30 13.86 -22.32
N THR A 106 -10.09 13.32 -22.48
CA THR A 106 -9.49 12.95 -23.78
C THR A 106 -9.61 11.46 -24.08
N GLY A 107 -10.36 10.69 -23.30
CA GLY A 107 -10.63 9.28 -23.55
C GLY A 107 -9.52 8.33 -23.10
N LEU A 108 -8.51 8.83 -22.40
CA LEU A 108 -7.46 8.03 -21.79
C LEU A 108 -7.88 7.51 -20.41
N GLY A 109 -7.30 6.39 -20.01
CA GLY A 109 -7.51 5.82 -18.67
C GLY A 109 -8.71 4.90 -18.52
N PHE A 110 -9.41 4.54 -19.60
CA PHE A 110 -10.48 3.53 -19.55
C PHE A 110 -9.92 2.17 -19.10
N THR A 111 -10.65 1.49 -18.22
CA THR A 111 -10.23 0.21 -17.60
C THR A 111 -11.36 -0.82 -17.55
N GLY A 112 -12.41 -0.62 -18.34
CA GLY A 112 -13.58 -1.51 -18.41
C GLY A 112 -14.80 -0.97 -17.66
N PHE A 113 -15.64 -1.88 -17.19
CA PHE A 113 -16.92 -1.58 -16.55
C PHE A 113 -16.99 -2.14 -15.12
N SER A 114 -17.77 -1.49 -14.26
CA SER A 114 -18.09 -2.01 -12.93
C SER A 114 -19.09 -3.17 -13.02
N PRO A 115 -19.27 -3.97 -11.94
CA PRO A 115 -20.34 -4.97 -11.87
C PRO A 115 -21.74 -4.39 -12.12
N SER A 116 -21.94 -3.10 -11.81
CA SER A 116 -23.18 -2.35 -12.07
C SER A 116 -23.28 -1.75 -13.49
N GLY A 117 -22.31 -2.02 -14.38
CA GLY A 117 -22.31 -1.52 -15.76
C GLY A 117 -21.81 -0.07 -15.93
N ALA A 118 -21.33 0.59 -14.88
CA ALA A 118 -20.77 1.92 -14.98
C ALA A 118 -19.34 1.88 -15.58
N THR A 119 -18.96 2.92 -16.33
CA THR A 119 -17.61 2.99 -16.91
C THR A 119 -16.54 3.27 -15.87
N ARG A 120 -15.44 2.53 -15.92
CA ARG A 120 -14.32 2.63 -14.99
C ARG A 120 -13.10 3.27 -15.66
N TRP A 121 -12.51 4.25 -15.00
CA TRP A 121 -11.50 5.14 -15.60
C TRP A 121 -10.23 5.28 -14.75
N ASP A 122 -9.71 4.15 -14.26
CA ASP A 122 -8.62 4.16 -13.27
C ASP A 122 -7.22 4.13 -13.91
N GLY A 123 -7.14 4.04 -15.24
CA GLY A 123 -5.89 3.84 -15.97
C GLY A 123 -4.95 5.05 -15.91
N ALA A 124 -5.48 6.25 -15.69
CA ALA A 124 -4.71 7.49 -15.49
C ALA A 124 -4.58 7.90 -14.02
N ALA A 125 -5.20 7.17 -13.08
CA ALA A 125 -5.17 7.51 -11.67
C ALA A 125 -3.74 7.46 -11.12
N ASN A 126 -3.32 8.52 -10.43
CA ASN A 126 -2.04 8.58 -9.73
C ASN A 126 -2.20 8.62 -8.21
N VAL A 127 -3.41 8.91 -7.71
CA VAL A 127 -3.78 8.86 -6.30
C VAL A 127 -5.17 8.28 -6.08
N ILE A 128 -5.34 7.58 -4.96
CA ILE A 128 -6.64 7.19 -4.42
C ILE A 128 -6.78 7.82 -3.02
N VAL A 129 -7.28 9.05 -2.96
CA VAL A 129 -7.23 9.90 -1.75
C VAL A 129 -7.84 9.21 -0.53
N GLY A 130 -9.04 8.64 -0.65
CA GLY A 130 -9.68 7.94 0.46
C GLY A 130 -8.86 6.74 0.95
N THR A 131 -8.21 6.00 0.05
CA THR A 131 -7.34 4.90 0.45
C THR A 131 -6.07 5.38 1.14
N ILE A 132 -5.51 6.53 0.75
CA ILE A 132 -4.34 7.12 1.39
C ILE A 132 -4.68 7.56 2.82
N GLU A 133 -5.74 8.36 2.99
CA GLU A 133 -6.11 8.92 4.30
C GLU A 133 -6.68 7.87 5.27
N PHE A 134 -7.13 6.71 4.77
CA PHE A 134 -7.67 5.63 5.61
C PHE A 134 -6.92 4.30 5.44
N ALA A 135 -5.66 4.32 5.00
CA ALA A 135 -4.88 3.11 4.76
C ALA A 135 -4.59 2.35 6.07
N PRO A 136 -4.98 1.07 6.20
CA PRO A 136 -4.72 0.29 7.42
C PRO A 136 -3.26 -0.12 7.58
N ASN A 137 -2.40 0.18 6.60
CA ASN A 137 -0.96 -0.05 6.64
C ASN A 137 -0.24 0.73 5.54
N MET A 138 1.07 0.93 5.73
CA MET A 138 1.93 1.69 4.82
C MET A 138 2.01 1.13 3.40
N LYS A 139 1.84 -0.19 3.21
CA LYS A 139 1.87 -0.77 1.85
C LYS A 139 0.65 -0.32 1.04
N VAL A 140 -0.55 -0.40 1.62
CA VAL A 140 -1.79 0.08 0.98
C VAL A 140 -1.71 1.57 0.68
N LEU A 141 -1.15 2.35 1.62
CA LEU A 141 -0.93 3.78 1.45
C LEU A 141 -0.03 4.07 0.26
N LEU A 142 1.17 3.48 0.23
CA LEU A 142 2.17 3.73 -0.80
C LEU A 142 1.70 3.23 -2.16
N ASP A 143 1.02 2.07 -2.24
CA ASP A 143 0.45 1.59 -3.50
C ASP A 143 -0.64 2.54 -4.07
N SER A 144 -1.20 3.43 -3.24
CA SER A 144 -2.25 4.39 -3.61
C SER A 144 -1.74 5.82 -3.80
N TRP A 145 -0.48 6.11 -3.46
CA TRP A 145 0.17 7.41 -3.60
C TRP A 145 1.20 7.36 -4.73
N ASN A 146 1.17 8.34 -5.64
CA ASN A 146 2.10 8.41 -6.76
C ASN A 146 2.23 7.07 -7.53
N MET A 147 1.06 6.49 -7.85
CA MET A 147 0.92 5.12 -8.32
C MET A 147 1.78 4.82 -9.56
N LYS A 148 1.86 5.74 -10.52
CA LYS A 148 2.62 5.54 -11.76
C LYS A 148 4.12 5.50 -11.50
N THR A 149 4.63 6.37 -10.64
CA THR A 149 6.03 6.36 -10.22
C THR A 149 6.35 5.08 -9.46
N ASN A 150 5.45 4.58 -8.61
CA ASN A 150 5.64 3.31 -7.92
C ASN A 150 5.72 2.11 -8.87
N VAL A 151 4.90 2.09 -9.93
CA VAL A 151 5.02 1.08 -11.00
C VAL A 151 6.36 1.21 -11.71
N TRP A 152 6.75 2.42 -12.11
CA TRP A 152 8.03 2.67 -12.76
C TRP A 152 9.22 2.23 -11.90
N LEU A 153 9.29 2.62 -10.63
CA LEU A 153 10.35 2.19 -9.71
C LEU A 153 10.37 0.66 -9.55
N ARG A 154 9.20 0.02 -9.49
CA ARG A 154 9.10 -1.44 -9.38
C ARG A 154 9.68 -2.15 -10.62
N GLU A 155 9.27 -1.72 -11.81
CA GLU A 155 9.61 -2.39 -13.07
C GLU A 155 11.02 -2.04 -13.57
N CYS A 156 11.46 -0.80 -13.35
CA CYS A 156 12.72 -0.28 -13.88
C CYS A 156 13.87 -0.37 -12.88
N VAL A 157 13.61 -0.35 -11.58
CA VAL A 157 14.66 -0.39 -10.55
C VAL A 157 14.58 -1.68 -9.75
N TYR A 158 13.56 -1.82 -8.91
CA TYR A 158 13.45 -2.90 -7.91
C TYR A 158 13.64 -4.31 -8.49
N LYS A 159 12.95 -4.61 -9.59
CA LYS A 159 13.07 -5.90 -10.28
C LYS A 159 14.41 -6.06 -10.99
N ARG A 160 14.97 -4.98 -11.55
CA ARG A 160 16.19 -5.03 -12.38
C ARG A 160 17.48 -5.10 -11.56
N VAL A 161 17.50 -4.48 -10.38
CA VAL A 161 18.65 -4.55 -9.46
C VAL A 161 18.69 -5.88 -8.68
N THR A 162 17.64 -6.68 -8.79
CA THR A 162 17.60 -8.01 -8.17
C THR A 162 18.36 -8.99 -9.05
N PRO A 163 19.36 -9.72 -8.52
CA PRO A 163 20.12 -10.70 -9.29
C PRO A 163 19.21 -11.75 -9.93
N LYS A 164 19.55 -12.16 -11.17
CA LYS A 164 18.80 -13.20 -11.89
C LYS A 164 18.69 -14.47 -11.03
N GLY A 165 17.49 -15.04 -10.99
CA GLY A 165 17.20 -16.24 -10.20
C GLY A 165 17.00 -16.02 -8.70
N LYS A 166 17.18 -14.79 -8.18
CA LYS A 166 16.92 -14.46 -6.77
C LYS A 166 15.63 -13.66 -6.62
N LYS A 167 14.98 -13.80 -5.47
CA LYS A 167 13.85 -12.94 -5.10
C LYS A 167 14.38 -11.57 -4.62
N PRO A 168 13.68 -10.47 -4.94
CA PRO A 168 14.04 -9.15 -4.42
C PRO A 168 13.99 -9.12 -2.90
N GLY A 169 15.01 -8.53 -2.27
CA GLY A 169 15.15 -8.45 -0.82
C GLY A 169 15.43 -7.03 -0.33
N PHE A 170 15.95 -6.92 0.90
CA PHE A 170 16.23 -5.63 1.54
C PHE A 170 17.16 -4.74 0.71
N ARG A 171 18.22 -5.31 0.11
CA ARG A 171 19.15 -4.57 -0.76
C ARG A 171 18.43 -3.95 -1.97
N SER A 172 17.61 -4.72 -2.67
CA SER A 172 16.81 -4.20 -3.81
C SER A 172 15.88 -3.08 -3.38
N SER A 173 15.24 -3.19 -2.19
CA SER A 173 14.42 -2.13 -1.63
C SER A 173 15.23 -0.86 -1.35
N MET A 174 16.37 -0.96 -0.66
CA MET A 174 17.20 0.21 -0.32
C MET A 174 17.71 0.93 -1.55
N ILE A 175 18.16 0.20 -2.58
CA ILE A 175 18.57 0.80 -3.85
C ILE A 175 17.39 1.53 -4.49
N THR A 176 16.20 0.93 -4.51
CA THR A 176 15.00 1.58 -5.06
C THR A 176 14.65 2.87 -4.32
N PHE A 177 14.77 2.89 -2.99
CA PHE A 177 14.56 4.07 -2.17
C PHE A 177 15.61 5.15 -2.41
N ALA A 178 16.89 4.78 -2.54
CA ALA A 178 17.96 5.70 -2.88
C ALA A 178 17.76 6.32 -4.27
N THR A 179 17.36 5.52 -5.26
CA THR A 179 17.00 6.01 -6.59
C THR A 179 15.81 6.98 -6.52
N SER A 180 14.80 6.67 -5.71
CA SER A 180 13.66 7.57 -5.50
C SER A 180 14.11 8.90 -4.88
N ALA A 181 14.98 8.88 -3.87
CA ALA A 181 15.53 10.10 -3.26
C ALA A 181 16.25 10.97 -4.29
N PHE A 182 17.15 10.35 -5.05
CA PHE A 182 17.90 11.04 -6.10
C PHE A 182 17.00 11.62 -7.18
N TRP A 183 15.97 10.87 -7.61
CA TRP A 183 14.99 11.34 -8.59
C TRP A 183 14.20 12.57 -8.12
N HIS A 184 13.96 12.71 -6.82
CA HIS A 184 13.33 13.90 -6.26
C HIS A 184 14.28 15.11 -6.20
N GLY A 185 15.59 14.89 -6.08
CA GLY A 185 16.61 15.93 -6.18
C GLY A 185 17.77 15.77 -5.18
N ILE A 186 18.60 16.80 -5.08
CA ILE A 186 19.80 16.81 -4.21
C ILE A 186 19.53 17.31 -2.78
N ALA A 187 18.30 17.74 -2.48
CA ALA A 187 17.94 18.26 -1.16
C ALA A 187 18.02 17.17 -0.08
N GLY A 188 18.64 17.50 1.05
CA GLY A 188 18.91 16.55 2.14
C GLY A 188 17.67 15.86 2.72
N GLY A 189 16.57 16.60 2.81
CA GLY A 189 15.29 16.11 3.30
C GLY A 189 14.76 14.91 2.50
N TYR A 190 15.03 14.83 1.20
CA TYR A 190 14.64 13.66 0.39
C TYR A 190 15.35 12.39 0.87
N TYR A 191 16.67 12.45 1.03
CA TYR A 191 17.46 11.31 1.49
C TYR A 191 17.02 10.84 2.88
N LEU A 192 16.74 11.78 3.80
CA LEU A 192 16.19 11.48 5.12
C LEU A 192 14.83 10.76 5.03
N THR A 193 13.89 11.30 4.26
CA THR A 193 12.54 10.71 4.10
C THR A 193 12.60 9.31 3.49
N PHE A 194 13.35 9.11 2.40
CA PHE A 194 13.36 7.82 1.71
C PHE A 194 14.16 6.75 2.46
N LEU A 195 15.26 7.12 3.12
CA LEU A 195 16.00 6.20 3.99
C LEU A 195 15.11 5.72 5.14
N PHE A 196 14.47 6.65 5.86
CA PHE A 196 13.55 6.31 6.94
C PHE A 196 12.35 5.49 6.41
N GLY A 197 11.82 5.85 5.24
CA GLY A 197 10.76 5.12 4.56
C GLY A 197 11.11 3.65 4.25
N GLY A 198 12.38 3.37 3.98
CA GLY A 198 12.90 2.01 3.85
C GLY A 198 12.71 1.15 5.11
N PHE A 199 13.00 1.72 6.28
CA PHE A 199 12.80 1.07 7.57
C PHE A 199 11.31 0.95 7.91
N VAL A 200 10.52 2.00 7.68
CA VAL A 200 9.07 1.99 7.86
C VAL A 200 8.40 0.88 7.05
N GLN A 201 8.76 0.72 5.77
CA GLN A 201 8.25 -0.39 4.95
C GLN A 201 8.68 -1.76 5.48
N THR A 202 9.91 -1.87 5.99
CA THR A 202 10.43 -3.13 6.52
C THR A 202 9.65 -3.57 7.76
N VAL A 203 9.43 -2.65 8.71
CA VAL A 203 8.57 -2.90 9.88
C VAL A 203 7.14 -3.21 9.44
N GLY A 204 6.59 -2.48 8.46
CA GLY A 204 5.25 -2.74 7.93
C GLY A 204 5.09 -4.17 7.38
N ARG A 205 6.12 -4.71 6.71
CA ARG A 205 6.12 -6.11 6.26
C ARG A 205 6.15 -7.10 7.42
N LEU A 206 6.98 -6.85 8.44
CA LEU A 206 7.07 -7.70 9.63
C LEU A 206 5.74 -7.75 10.40
N CYS A 207 5.12 -6.59 10.65
CA CYS A 207 3.78 -6.51 11.25
C CYS A 207 2.74 -7.25 10.42
N ARG A 208 2.77 -7.10 9.09
CA ARG A 208 1.82 -7.75 8.17
C ARG A 208 1.95 -9.27 8.17
N SER A 209 3.15 -9.80 8.36
CA SER A 209 3.46 -11.23 8.36
C SER A 209 3.25 -11.89 9.72
N HIS A 210 3.52 -11.19 10.83
CA HIS A 210 3.59 -11.80 12.16
C HIS A 210 2.53 -11.29 13.13
N ILE A 211 2.09 -10.04 13.02
CA ILE A 211 1.07 -9.47 13.92
C ILE A 211 -0.33 -9.68 13.34
N ARG A 212 -0.57 -9.33 12.07
CA ARG A 212 -1.91 -9.42 11.46
C ARG A 212 -2.58 -10.80 11.59
N PRO A 213 -1.89 -11.95 11.44
CA PRO A 213 -2.53 -13.27 11.60
C PRO A 213 -3.18 -13.47 12.98
N LEU A 214 -2.69 -12.79 14.02
CA LEU A 214 -3.25 -12.83 15.38
C LEU A 214 -4.68 -12.26 15.46
N PHE A 215 -5.02 -11.36 14.53
CA PHE A 215 -6.31 -10.67 14.47
C PHE A 215 -7.26 -11.27 13.43
N LEU A 216 -6.86 -12.38 12.80
CA LEU A 216 -7.67 -13.14 11.86
C LEU A 216 -8.10 -14.47 12.49
N PRO A 217 -9.17 -15.11 11.97
CA PRO A 217 -9.50 -16.47 12.34
C PRO A 217 -8.28 -17.39 12.17
N ALA A 218 -8.06 -18.30 13.12
CA ALA A 218 -6.91 -19.20 13.09
C ALA A 218 -6.90 -20.10 11.84
N THR A 219 -8.08 -20.36 11.27
CA THR A 219 -8.30 -21.12 10.03
C THR A 219 -8.09 -20.30 8.76
N TYR A 220 -7.98 -18.97 8.85
CA TYR A 220 -7.86 -18.13 7.68
C TYR A 220 -6.44 -18.18 7.11
N VAL A 221 -6.32 -18.80 5.94
CA VAL A 221 -5.09 -18.84 5.16
C VAL A 221 -5.12 -17.75 4.10
N ALA A 222 -4.23 -16.77 4.22
CA ALA A 222 -4.10 -15.73 3.21
C ALA A 222 -3.40 -16.28 1.97
N SER A 223 -4.12 -16.38 0.85
CA SER A 223 -3.57 -16.67 -0.47
C SER A 223 -3.97 -15.59 -1.47
N ARG A 224 -3.39 -15.61 -2.68
CA ARG A 224 -3.74 -14.65 -3.74
C ARG A 224 -5.19 -14.80 -4.21
N THR A 225 -5.76 -15.99 -4.07
CA THR A 225 -7.13 -16.34 -4.47
C THR A 225 -8.08 -16.45 -3.27
N ALA A 226 -7.58 -16.30 -2.04
CA ALA A 226 -8.41 -16.39 -0.85
C ALA A 226 -9.45 -15.26 -0.81
N PRO A 227 -10.66 -15.54 -0.32
CA PRO A 227 -11.65 -14.49 -0.12
C PRO A 227 -11.13 -13.45 0.88
N PRO A 228 -11.69 -12.22 0.85
CA PRO A 228 -11.40 -11.21 1.86
C PRO A 228 -11.60 -11.78 3.26
N PRO A 229 -10.73 -11.44 4.23
CA PRO A 229 -10.88 -11.95 5.58
C PRO A 229 -12.20 -11.48 6.20
N PRO A 230 -12.83 -12.31 7.06
CA PRO A 230 -14.00 -11.90 7.83
C PRO A 230 -13.72 -10.63 8.62
N GLN A 231 -14.64 -9.67 8.57
CA GLN A 231 -14.52 -8.37 9.25
C GLN A 231 -15.04 -8.44 10.69
N THR A 232 -14.40 -9.30 11.50
CA THR A 232 -14.70 -9.42 12.94
C THR A 232 -14.40 -8.12 13.68
N PHE A 233 -14.99 -7.92 14.85
CA PHE A 233 -14.76 -6.71 15.67
C PHE A 233 -13.26 -6.49 15.95
N ILE A 234 -12.55 -7.52 16.38
CA ILE A 234 -11.10 -7.49 16.65
C ILE A 234 -10.31 -7.08 15.39
N LYS A 235 -10.70 -7.59 14.22
CA LYS A 235 -10.07 -7.24 12.95
C LYS A 235 -10.31 -5.78 12.57
N ARG A 236 -11.52 -5.25 12.80
CA ARG A 236 -11.85 -3.83 12.56
C ARG A 236 -11.05 -2.90 13.49
N VAL A 237 -10.93 -3.26 14.77
CA VAL A 237 -10.09 -2.52 15.73
C VAL A 237 -8.62 -2.54 15.28
N TYR A 238 -8.10 -3.70 14.87
CA TYR A 238 -6.75 -3.81 14.31
C TYR A 238 -6.54 -2.89 13.10
N ASP A 239 -7.50 -2.86 12.17
CA ASP A 239 -7.40 -1.97 11.00
C ASP A 239 -7.46 -0.49 11.39
N LEU A 240 -8.31 -0.11 12.34
CA LEU A 240 -8.41 1.26 12.83
C LEU A 240 -7.09 1.71 13.49
N VAL A 241 -6.53 0.89 14.39
CA VAL A 241 -5.22 1.15 15.00
C VAL A 241 -4.13 1.21 13.94
N GLY A 242 -4.18 0.33 12.94
CA GLY A 242 -3.29 0.34 11.79
C GLY A 242 -3.38 1.65 11.01
N THR A 243 -4.58 2.15 10.74
CA THR A 243 -4.82 3.42 10.06
C THR A 243 -4.27 4.60 10.85
N LEU A 244 -4.57 4.70 12.15
CA LEU A 244 -4.05 5.77 13.00
C LEU A 244 -2.52 5.76 13.05
N THR A 245 -1.92 4.59 13.21
CA THR A 245 -0.46 4.40 13.19
C THR A 245 0.14 4.79 11.84
N CYS A 246 -0.53 4.44 10.75
CA CYS A 246 -0.12 4.73 9.37
C CYS A 246 -0.10 6.25 9.11
N ILE A 247 -1.14 6.98 9.53
CA ILE A 247 -1.20 8.44 9.37
C ILE A 247 -0.14 9.13 10.22
N LEU A 248 0.01 8.71 11.49
CA LEU A 248 1.04 9.25 12.39
C LEU A 248 2.44 9.10 11.78
N ILE A 249 2.78 7.89 11.33
CA ILE A 249 4.11 7.64 10.77
C ILE A 249 4.29 8.31 9.41
N LEU A 250 3.25 8.39 8.58
CA LEU A 250 3.29 9.08 7.28
C LEU A 250 3.65 10.56 7.47
N ASN A 251 2.93 11.25 8.36
CA ASN A 251 3.13 12.69 8.57
C ASN A 251 4.50 12.99 9.20
N TYR A 252 4.96 12.11 10.10
CA TYR A 252 6.33 12.18 10.62
C TYR A 252 7.39 12.00 9.52
N LEU A 253 7.19 11.00 8.66
CA LEU A 253 8.10 10.65 7.57
C LEU A 253 8.14 11.71 6.47
N ALA A 254 7.02 12.39 6.22
CA ALA A 254 6.89 13.40 5.18
C ALA A 254 7.55 14.73 5.54
N ALA A 255 7.79 15.01 6.83
CA ALA A 255 8.30 16.31 7.26
C ALA A 255 9.64 16.70 6.60
N PRO A 256 10.68 15.83 6.54
CA PRO A 256 11.92 16.17 5.84
C PRO A 256 11.72 16.43 4.34
N PHE A 257 10.87 15.64 3.68
CA PHE A 257 10.55 15.82 2.26
C PHE A 257 9.98 17.22 1.98
N MET A 258 9.26 17.79 2.93
CA MET A 258 8.68 19.13 2.81
C MET A 258 9.61 20.24 3.27
N LEU A 259 10.47 19.98 4.27
CA LEU A 259 11.43 20.96 4.80
C LEU A 259 12.72 21.09 3.96
N LEU A 260 13.03 20.08 3.14
CA LEU A 260 14.13 20.04 2.16
C LEU A 260 15.55 20.07 2.73
N THR A 261 15.84 20.85 3.76
CA THR A 261 17.19 21.00 4.33
C THR A 261 17.47 19.94 5.40
N TRP A 262 18.73 19.54 5.56
CA TRP A 262 19.14 18.63 6.64
C TRP A 262 18.83 19.21 8.01
N HIS A 263 19.19 20.48 8.24
CA HIS A 263 19.00 21.16 9.51
C HIS A 263 17.53 21.19 9.94
N ASP A 264 16.64 21.70 9.09
CA ASP A 264 15.24 21.90 9.45
C ASP A 264 14.52 20.55 9.62
N SER A 265 14.92 19.54 8.83
CA SER A 265 14.40 18.18 8.96
C SER A 265 14.72 17.57 10.33
N ILE A 266 15.98 17.66 10.76
CA ILE A 266 16.42 17.15 12.07
C ILE A 266 15.78 17.96 13.20
N LEU A 267 15.69 19.27 13.06
CA LEU A 267 15.01 20.15 14.00
C LEU A 267 13.52 19.81 14.13
N GLY A 268 12.82 19.56 13.02
CA GLY A 268 11.42 19.15 13.02
C GLY A 268 11.20 17.83 13.74
N TRP A 269 12.05 16.83 13.47
CA TRP A 269 11.99 15.54 14.16
C TRP A 269 12.33 15.62 15.65
N SER A 270 13.29 16.45 16.05
CA SER A 270 13.64 16.64 17.46
C SER A 270 12.52 17.36 18.22
N ARG A 271 11.86 18.34 17.58
CA ARG A 271 10.67 19.01 18.12
C ARG A 271 9.43 18.11 18.16
N LEU A 272 9.48 16.93 17.58
CA LEU A 272 8.49 15.86 17.76
C LEU A 272 8.96 14.77 18.72
N ALA A 273 10.02 15.01 19.50
CA ALA A 273 10.60 14.04 20.42
C ALA A 273 10.96 12.69 19.76
N TRP A 274 11.29 12.72 18.46
CA TRP A 274 11.71 11.54 17.70
C TRP A 274 10.70 10.36 17.70
N TYR A 275 9.41 10.61 17.94
CA TYR A 275 8.43 9.52 18.16
C TYR A 275 8.40 8.50 17.02
N GLY A 276 8.51 8.93 15.76
CA GLY A 276 8.50 8.02 14.62
C GLY A 276 9.73 7.11 14.60
N HIS A 277 10.92 7.64 14.93
CA HIS A 277 12.13 6.83 15.06
C HIS A 277 12.01 5.84 16.21
N VAL A 278 11.52 6.28 17.37
CA VAL A 278 11.28 5.41 18.52
C VAL A 278 10.33 4.26 18.14
N MET A 279 9.21 4.55 17.46
CA MET A 279 8.27 3.53 17.00
C MET A 279 8.94 2.48 16.09
N ILE A 280 9.71 2.93 15.09
CA ILE A 280 10.34 2.04 14.10
C ILE A 280 11.50 1.25 14.71
N VAL A 281 12.38 1.89 15.45
CA VAL A 281 13.53 1.24 16.10
C VAL A 281 13.05 0.23 17.14
N SER A 282 12.04 0.56 17.95
CA SER A 282 11.49 -0.36 18.95
C SER A 282 10.84 -1.58 18.29
N ALA A 283 10.09 -1.37 17.20
CA ALA A 283 9.50 -2.48 16.45
C ALA A 283 10.59 -3.37 15.81
N MET A 284 11.63 -2.77 15.24
CA MET A 284 12.76 -3.54 14.70
C MET A 284 13.47 -4.34 15.80
N ALA A 285 13.78 -3.71 16.93
CA ALA A 285 14.41 -4.36 18.08
C ALA A 285 13.58 -5.55 18.57
N PHE A 286 12.25 -5.40 18.66
CA PHE A 286 11.35 -6.50 19.00
C PHE A 286 11.40 -7.64 17.97
N PHE A 287 11.26 -7.35 16.68
CA PHE A 287 11.21 -8.42 15.67
C PHE A 287 12.53 -9.16 15.49
N TYR A 288 13.65 -8.43 15.49
CA TYR A 288 14.99 -8.99 15.34
C TYR A 288 15.55 -9.57 16.65
N GLY A 289 15.10 -9.09 17.80
CA GLY A 289 15.44 -9.61 19.14
C GLY A 289 14.67 -10.87 19.56
N GLY A 290 13.98 -11.55 18.63
CA GLY A 290 13.28 -12.82 18.91
C GLY A 290 11.76 -12.74 18.98
N GLY A 291 11.17 -11.54 18.92
CA GLY A 291 9.71 -11.33 18.91
C GLY A 291 9.02 -12.06 17.76
N THR A 292 9.67 -12.22 16.61
CA THR A 292 9.16 -13.04 15.50
C THR A 292 8.91 -14.50 15.91
N GLY A 293 9.85 -15.11 16.64
CA GLY A 293 9.71 -16.48 17.13
C GLY A 293 8.60 -16.60 18.17
N PHE A 294 8.51 -15.62 19.07
CA PHE A 294 7.43 -15.53 20.06
C PHE A 294 6.04 -15.46 19.40
N LEU A 295 5.84 -14.58 18.42
CA LEU A 295 4.56 -14.45 17.72
C LEU A 295 4.20 -15.72 16.93
N LYS A 296 5.19 -16.39 16.32
CA LYS A 296 4.98 -17.68 15.64
C LYS A 296 4.50 -18.76 16.61
N ARG A 297 5.05 -18.83 17.83
CA ARG A 297 4.62 -19.78 18.88
C ARG A 297 3.17 -19.52 19.30
N ILE A 298 2.80 -18.26 19.50
CA ILE A 298 1.40 -17.88 19.81
C ILE A 298 0.48 -18.32 18.68
N GLN A 299 0.84 -18.04 17.43
CA GLN A 299 0.01 -18.41 16.29
C GLN A 299 -0.15 -19.94 16.17
N ALA A 300 0.92 -20.71 16.39
CA ALA A 300 0.85 -22.17 16.39
C ALA A 300 -0.08 -22.70 17.49
N ALA A 301 -0.02 -22.13 18.70
CA ALA A 301 -0.93 -22.48 19.79
C ALA A 301 -2.40 -22.17 19.46
N ARG A 302 -2.68 -21.04 18.80
CA ARG A 302 -4.04 -20.68 18.34
C ARG A 302 -4.59 -21.68 17.33
N VAL A 303 -3.77 -22.10 16.36
CA VAL A 303 -4.16 -23.10 15.36
C VAL A 303 -4.42 -24.46 16.00
N LYS A 304 -3.55 -24.88 16.95
CA LYS A 304 -3.75 -26.13 17.71
C LYS A 304 -5.05 -26.10 18.52
N LYS A 305 -5.35 -24.99 19.22
CA LYS A 305 -6.59 -24.83 20.00
C LYS A 305 -7.84 -24.83 19.11
N ALA A 306 -7.75 -24.33 17.89
CA ALA A 306 -8.85 -24.32 16.93
C ALA A 306 -9.15 -25.71 16.33
N GLY A 307 -8.51 -26.79 16.80
CA GLY A 307 -8.80 -28.15 16.37
C GLY A 307 -8.29 -28.52 14.97
N VAL A 308 -7.50 -27.64 14.32
CA VAL A 308 -6.98 -27.84 12.95
C VAL A 308 -5.80 -28.83 12.91
N GLY A 309 -5.73 -29.76 13.87
CA GLY A 309 -4.66 -30.74 14.02
C GLY A 309 -5.12 -32.12 14.52
N LYS A 310 -6.42 -32.40 14.60
CA LYS A 310 -6.94 -33.74 14.85
C LYS A 310 -7.99 -34.09 13.79
N SER A 311 -7.54 -34.59 12.64
CA SER A 311 -8.33 -35.59 11.92
C SER A 311 -7.81 -36.93 12.43
N GLU A 312 -8.59 -37.57 13.29
CA GLU A 312 -8.29 -38.91 13.79
C GLU A 312 -8.32 -39.89 12.62
N THR A 313 -7.18 -40.53 12.42
CA THR A 313 -7.04 -41.79 11.70
C THR A 313 -7.69 -42.88 12.56
N ASN A 314 -8.98 -43.14 12.35
CA ASN A 314 -9.58 -44.41 12.74
C ASN A 314 -9.75 -45.25 11.47
N GLY A 315 -8.91 -46.27 11.34
CA GLY A 315 -9.01 -47.28 10.30
C GLY A 315 -10.17 -48.23 10.57
N ASN A 316 -11.10 -48.30 9.62
CA ASN A 316 -11.61 -49.52 8.98
C ASN A 316 -12.87 -49.18 8.17
N GLY A 317 -12.78 -49.29 6.85
CA GLY A 317 -13.92 -49.14 5.93
C GLY A 317 -13.47 -49.02 4.48
N THR A 318 -13.83 -50.03 3.68
CA THR A 318 -13.54 -50.28 2.26
C THR A 318 -13.92 -49.13 1.30
N PRO A 319 -13.38 -49.10 0.05
CA PRO A 319 -13.27 -47.89 -0.75
C PRO A 319 -14.55 -47.59 -1.54
N SER A 320 -15.02 -46.35 -1.50
CA SER A 320 -15.98 -45.81 -2.46
C SER A 320 -15.48 -44.47 -3.00
N GLY A 321 -15.54 -44.34 -4.32
CA GLY A 321 -14.81 -43.35 -5.11
C GLY A 321 -15.28 -41.91 -4.94
N ALA A 322 -14.29 -41.01 -4.83
CA ALA A 322 -14.28 -39.65 -5.38
C ALA A 322 -12.95 -39.00 -4.96
N THR A 323 -11.88 -39.23 -5.70
CA THR A 323 -10.56 -38.68 -5.37
C THR A 323 -10.50 -37.20 -5.75
N THR A 324 -10.94 -36.33 -4.85
CA THR A 324 -10.51 -34.92 -4.85
C THR A 324 -9.29 -34.84 -3.92
N PRO A 325 -8.09 -34.49 -4.40
CA PRO A 325 -6.92 -34.45 -3.53
C PRO A 325 -7.03 -33.24 -2.59
N ASN A 326 -7.43 -33.50 -1.35
CA ASN A 326 -7.28 -32.58 -0.23
C ASN A 326 -5.79 -32.36 0.06
N LEU A 327 -5.20 -31.34 -0.58
CA LEU A 327 -3.90 -30.81 -0.15
C LEU A 327 -4.11 -30.00 1.13
N VAL A 328 -4.05 -30.66 2.28
CA VAL A 328 -3.65 -30.01 3.54
C VAL A 328 -2.14 -29.79 3.46
N GLN A 329 -1.73 -28.80 2.68
CA GLN A 329 -0.40 -28.21 2.79
C GLN A 329 -0.53 -27.07 3.80
N THR A 330 -0.10 -27.33 5.03
CA THR A 330 0.36 -26.27 5.93
C THR A 330 1.48 -25.55 5.20
N LEU A 331 1.14 -24.49 4.45
CA LEU A 331 2.14 -23.68 3.77
C LEU A 331 3.04 -23.10 4.85
N PRO A 332 4.34 -23.45 4.85
CA PRO A 332 5.26 -22.76 5.71
C PRO A 332 5.35 -21.31 5.16
N PRO A 333 5.72 -20.32 6.00
CA PRO A 333 5.77 -18.92 5.56
C PRO A 333 6.56 -18.84 4.25
N LEU A 334 6.24 -17.89 3.38
CA LEU A 334 6.74 -17.81 1.99
C LEU A 334 8.28 -17.98 1.82
N ASP A 335 9.02 -17.82 2.92
CA ASP A 335 10.47 -18.00 3.06
C ASP A 335 10.90 -19.47 3.28
N ASP A 336 10.07 -20.31 3.90
CA ASP A 336 10.38 -21.70 4.23
C ASP A 336 10.07 -22.66 3.05
N VAL A 337 9.04 -22.38 2.23
CA VAL A 337 8.85 -23.06 0.92
C VAL A 337 10.03 -22.75 -0.01
N ALA A 338 10.58 -21.54 0.08
CA ALA A 338 11.75 -21.14 -0.71
C ALA A 338 13.02 -21.87 -0.24
N LYS A 339 13.20 -22.06 1.08
CA LYS A 339 14.31 -22.84 1.64
C LYS A 339 14.23 -24.33 1.30
N GLU A 340 13.04 -24.94 1.30
CA GLU A 340 12.88 -26.32 0.87
C GLU A 340 13.16 -26.48 -0.63
N MET A 341 12.65 -25.58 -1.47
CA MET A 341 12.95 -25.61 -2.91
C MET A 341 14.44 -25.37 -3.24
N GLU A 342 15.16 -24.56 -2.44
CA GLU A 342 16.61 -24.39 -2.54
C GLU A 342 17.38 -25.66 -2.13
N LYS A 343 16.97 -26.34 -1.05
CA LYS A 343 17.57 -27.63 -0.65
C LYS A 343 17.36 -28.71 -1.70
N THR A 344 16.18 -28.80 -2.31
CA THR A 344 15.88 -29.81 -3.34
C THR A 344 16.62 -29.54 -4.66
N LYS A 345 16.83 -28.28 -5.03
CA LYS A 345 17.64 -27.92 -6.22
C LYS A 345 19.15 -28.12 -6.00
N PHE A 346 19.65 -27.84 -4.81
CA PHE A 346 21.05 -28.07 -4.46
C PHE A 346 21.40 -29.58 -4.48
N MET A 347 20.53 -30.42 -3.91
CA MET A 347 20.71 -31.88 -3.90
C MET A 347 20.61 -32.53 -5.29
N ARG A 348 19.87 -31.95 -6.24
CA ARG A 348 19.79 -32.44 -7.63
C ARG A 348 21.01 -32.13 -8.48
N ASN A 349 21.84 -31.16 -8.08
CA ASN A 349 23.04 -30.77 -8.80
C ASN A 349 24.32 -31.43 -8.23
N LEU A 350 24.16 -32.31 -7.24
CA LEU A 350 25.24 -33.02 -6.56
C LEU A 350 25.23 -34.55 -6.80
N ASN A 351 24.30 -35.04 -7.64
CA ASN A 351 24.23 -36.43 -8.09
C ASN A 351 24.40 -36.52 -9.61
#